data_AF-A0A436G9E3-F1
#
_entry.id   AF-A0A436G9E3-F1
#
_cell.length_a   1.000
_cell.length_b   1.000
_cell.length_c   1.000
_cell.angle_alpha   90.00
_cell.angle_beta   90.00
_cell.angle_gamma   90.00
#
_symmetry.space_group_name_H-M   'P 1'
#
loop_
_entity.id
_entity.type
_entity.pdbx_description
1 polymer ?
#
loop_
_entity_poly.entity_id
_entity_poly.type
_entity_poly.pdbx_seq_one_letter_code
_entity_poly.pdbx_strand_id
1 'polypeptide(L)'
;PEGTKAVKQAAVAEMDRGFAVLDAALEGRDWLVGDRMSLADIYLVMLVAWYPDIDSARTAWPNIERLWARLRDHPLMKTLNTSHEMWPG
;
A
#
# COMPACT_ATOMS: atom_id res chain seq x y z
N PRO A 1 9.91 -25.65 11.71
CA PRO A 1 9.31 -24.68 12.66
C PRO A 1 10.06 -23.34 12.70
N GLU A 2 11.38 -23.36 12.94
CA GLU A 2 12.20 -22.13 12.98
C GLU A 2 12.46 -21.50 11.61
N GLY A 3 12.73 -22.32 10.57
CA GLY A 3 12.93 -21.82 9.20
C GLY A 3 11.73 -21.04 8.65
N THR A 4 10.51 -21.48 8.93
CA THR A 4 9.29 -20.76 8.52
C THR A 4 9.16 -19.38 9.17
N LYS A 5 9.58 -19.25 10.44
CA LYS A 5 9.58 -17.95 11.14
C LYS A 5 10.61 -16.99 10.54
N ALA A 6 11.83 -17.49 10.30
CA ALA A 6 12.90 -16.69 9.70
C ALA A 6 12.52 -16.19 8.30
N VAL A 7 11.90 -17.04 7.46
CA VAL A 7 11.42 -16.64 6.13
C VAL A 7 10.35 -15.55 6.22
N LYS A 8 9.38 -15.67 7.14
CA LYS A 8 8.36 -14.64 7.34
C LYS A 8 8.96 -13.30 7.76
N GLN A 9 9.92 -13.32 8.68
CA GLN A 9 10.60 -12.09 9.14
C GLN A 9 11.39 -11.43 8.01
N ALA A 10 12.10 -12.22 7.20
CA ALA A 10 12.84 -11.71 6.04
C ALA A 10 11.89 -11.09 4.99
N ALA A 11 10.72 -11.71 4.77
CA ALA A 11 9.71 -11.18 3.85
C ALA A 11 9.15 -9.83 4.32
N VAL A 12 8.84 -9.68 5.61
CA VAL A 12 8.39 -8.40 6.17
C VAL A 12 9.48 -7.33 6.04
N ALA A 13 10.74 -7.67 6.37
CA ALA A 13 11.85 -6.73 6.22
C ALA A 13 12.12 -6.33 4.75
N GLU A 14 11.78 -7.17 3.78
CA GLU A 14 11.79 -6.81 2.35
C GLU A 14 10.66 -5.86 1.99
N MET A 15 9.44 -6.12 2.48
CA MET A 15 8.30 -5.22 2.31
C MET A 15 8.61 -3.84 2.89
N ASP A 16 9.19 -3.77 4.10
CA ASP A 16 9.56 -2.51 4.75
C ASP A 16 10.50 -1.66 3.89
N ARG A 17 11.52 -2.31 3.32
CA ARG A 17 12.49 -1.65 2.42
C ARG A 17 11.82 -1.17 1.14
N GLY A 18 10.99 -2.02 0.53
CA GLY A 18 10.25 -1.66 -0.68
C GLY A 18 9.30 -0.48 -0.46
N PHE A 19 8.51 -0.51 0.61
CA PHE A 19 7.57 0.57 0.94
C PHE A 19 8.28 1.86 1.33
N ALA A 20 9.41 1.82 2.02
CA ALA A 20 10.19 3.02 2.30
C ALA A 20 10.68 3.71 1.01
N VAL A 21 11.12 2.95 0.01
CA VAL A 21 11.51 3.49 -1.31
C VAL A 21 10.31 4.10 -2.03
N LEU A 22 9.17 3.41 -2.03
CA LEU A 22 7.96 3.87 -2.72
C LEU A 22 7.32 5.08 -2.05
N ASP A 23 7.33 5.14 -0.72
CA ASP A 23 6.86 6.30 0.05
C ASP A 23 7.69 7.54 -0.26
N ALA A 24 9.02 7.42 -0.26
CA ALA A 24 9.92 8.50 -0.67
C ALA A 24 9.69 8.90 -2.14
N ALA A 25 9.46 7.95 -3.04
CA ALA A 25 9.18 8.24 -4.45
C ALA A 25 7.82 8.94 -4.68
N LEU A 26 6.92 8.92 -3.70
CA LEU A 26 5.63 9.62 -3.69
C LEU A 26 5.70 11.01 -3.04
N GLU A 27 6.85 11.41 -2.49
CA GLU A 27 7.02 12.74 -1.92
C GLU A 27 6.76 13.83 -2.98
N GLY A 28 5.83 14.75 -2.67
CA GLY A 28 5.44 15.82 -3.57
C GLY A 28 4.67 15.38 -4.83
N ARG A 29 4.27 14.11 -4.95
CA ARG A 29 3.62 13.56 -6.15
C ARG A 29 2.26 12.95 -5.85
N ASP A 30 1.26 13.30 -6.64
CA ASP A 30 -0.09 12.78 -6.43
C ASP A 30 -0.23 11.28 -6.74
N TRP A 31 0.53 10.78 -7.71
CA TRP A 31 0.48 9.42 -8.24
C TRP A 31 1.88 8.83 -8.40
N LEU A 32 1.99 7.51 -8.36
CA LEU A 32 3.27 6.80 -8.42
C LEU A 32 3.98 7.01 -9.75
N VAL A 33 3.23 7.17 -10.85
CA VAL A 33 3.76 7.39 -12.20
C VAL A 33 2.97 8.48 -12.92
N GLY A 34 3.68 9.45 -13.51
CA GLY A 34 3.06 10.54 -14.27
C GLY A 34 2.19 11.46 -13.41
N ASP A 35 1.09 11.94 -14.00
CA ASP A 35 0.18 12.96 -13.47
C ASP A 35 -1.25 12.47 -13.26
N ARG A 36 -1.51 11.17 -13.46
CA ARG A 36 -2.84 10.55 -13.37
C ARG A 36 -2.77 9.20 -12.66
N MET A 37 -3.91 8.80 -12.08
CA MET A 37 -4.09 7.46 -11.51
C MET A 37 -3.73 6.38 -12.54
N SER A 38 -2.97 5.41 -12.10
CA SER A 38 -2.53 4.27 -12.90
C SER A 38 -2.76 2.96 -12.17
N LEU A 39 -2.57 1.85 -12.89
CA LEU A 39 -2.60 0.52 -12.27
C LEU A 39 -1.53 0.37 -11.17
N ALA A 40 -0.44 1.12 -11.25
CA ALA A 40 0.66 1.06 -10.28
C ALA A 40 0.20 1.52 -8.89
N ASP A 41 -0.67 2.53 -8.81
CA ASP A 41 -1.22 3.04 -7.55
C ASP A 41 -2.12 2.00 -6.88
N ILE A 42 -2.98 1.35 -7.68
CA ILE A 42 -3.90 0.31 -7.22
C ILE A 42 -3.12 -0.91 -6.73
N TYR A 43 -2.10 -1.32 -7.49
CA TYR A 43 -1.27 -2.47 -7.15
C TYR A 43 -0.44 -2.24 -5.88
N LEU A 44 0.06 -1.01 -5.70
CA LEU A 44 0.75 -0.61 -4.47
C LEU A 44 -0.16 -0.77 -3.25
N VAL A 45 -1.37 -0.21 -3.31
CA VAL A 45 -2.33 -0.33 -2.20
C VAL A 45 -2.70 -1.78 -1.90
N MET A 46 -2.86 -2.62 -2.92
CA MET A 46 -3.10 -4.05 -2.73
C MET A 46 -1.96 -4.72 -1.94
N LEU A 47 -0.70 -4.40 -2.24
CA LEU A 47 0.46 -4.92 -1.49
C LEU A 47 0.50 -4.41 -0.05
N VAL A 48 0.17 -3.14 0.18
CA VAL A 48 0.11 -2.54 1.51
C VAL A 48 -0.99 -3.17 2.36
N ALA A 49 -2.13 -3.51 1.76
CA ALA A 49 -3.23 -4.20 2.45
C ALA A 49 -2.87 -5.63 2.91
N TRP A 50 -1.76 -6.21 2.41
CA TRP A 50 -1.23 -7.50 2.87
C TRP A 50 -0.18 -7.36 3.96
N TYR A 51 0.20 -6.13 4.32
CA TYR A 51 1.15 -5.92 5.39
C TYR A 51 0.57 -6.37 6.74
N PRO A 52 1.34 -7.08 7.60
CA PRO A 52 0.79 -7.71 8.80
C PRO A 52 0.13 -6.76 9.80
N ASP A 53 0.60 -5.51 9.87
CA ASP A 53 0.09 -4.45 10.75
C ASP A 53 -0.23 -3.21 9.92
N ILE A 54 -1.45 -3.18 9.38
CA ILE A 54 -1.90 -2.11 8.49
C ILE A 54 -1.88 -0.75 9.18
N ASP A 55 -2.28 -0.67 10.45
CA ASP A 55 -2.31 0.62 11.16
C ASP A 55 -0.90 1.18 11.36
N SER A 56 0.08 0.31 11.64
CA SER A 56 1.49 0.69 11.63
C SER A 56 1.95 1.13 10.25
N ALA A 57 1.57 0.41 9.18
CA ALA A 57 1.91 0.78 7.80
C ALA A 57 1.42 2.17 7.41
N ARG A 58 0.16 2.51 7.75
CA ARG A 58 -0.43 3.84 7.48
C ARG A 58 0.34 4.96 8.15
N THR A 59 0.94 4.69 9.31
CA THR A 59 1.73 5.67 10.08
C THR A 59 3.17 5.74 9.60
N ALA A 60 3.77 4.60 9.23
CA ALA A 60 5.16 4.50 8.79
C ALA A 60 5.39 5.08 7.38
N TRP A 61 4.38 4.99 6.50
CA TRP A 61 4.45 5.43 5.11
C TRP A 61 3.33 6.43 4.78
N PRO A 62 3.45 7.69 5.22
CA PRO A 62 2.39 8.68 5.12
C PRO A 62 2.06 9.11 3.68
N ASN A 63 3.01 9.03 2.75
CA ASN A 63 2.75 9.34 1.33
C ASN A 63 1.98 8.20 0.66
N ILE A 64 2.28 6.95 1.01
CA ILE A 64 1.49 5.78 0.62
C ILE A 64 0.08 5.88 1.20
N GLU A 65 -0.06 6.25 2.48
CA GLU A 65 -1.39 6.45 3.07
C GLU A 65 -2.16 7.58 2.40
N ARG A 66 -1.53 8.71 2.06
CA ARG A 66 -2.17 9.79 1.29
C ARG A 66 -2.69 9.28 -0.06
N LEU A 67 -1.90 8.47 -0.76
CA LEU A 67 -2.33 7.83 -2.01
C LEU A 67 -3.50 6.87 -1.78
N TRP A 68 -3.44 6.04 -0.74
CA TRP A 68 -4.51 5.09 -0.42
C TRP A 68 -5.80 5.79 -0.02
N ALA A 69 -5.75 6.86 0.78
CA ALA A 69 -6.90 7.70 1.11
C ALA A 69 -7.57 8.25 -0.15
N ARG A 70 -6.78 8.76 -1.10
CA ARG A 70 -7.30 9.24 -2.39
C ARG A 70 -8.00 8.14 -3.19
N LEU A 71 -7.46 6.92 -3.18
CA LEU A 71 -8.10 5.77 -3.83
C LEU A 71 -9.37 5.33 -3.10
N ARG A 72 -9.43 5.41 -1.77
CA ARG A 72 -10.66 5.13 -1.01
C ARG A 72 -11.79 6.11 -1.36
N ASP A 73 -11.46 7.36 -1.65
CA ASP A 73 -12.43 8.38 -2.05
C ASP A 73 -12.77 8.35 -3.56
N HIS A 74 -11.99 7.62 -4.37
CA HIS A 74 -12.26 7.52 -5.81
C HIS A 74 -13.56 6.74 -6.08
N PRO A 75 -14.56 7.29 -6.80
CA PRO A 75 -15.90 6.70 -6.89
C PRO A 75 -15.93 5.24 -7.34
N LEU A 76 -15.20 4.92 -8.41
CA LEU A 76 -15.12 3.55 -8.92
C LEU A 76 -14.43 2.61 -7.93
N MET A 77 -13.37 3.08 -7.27
CA MET A 77 -12.60 2.24 -6.35
C MET A 77 -13.42 1.96 -5.08
N LYS A 78 -14.16 2.95 -4.60
CA LYS A 78 -15.12 2.78 -3.51
C LYS A 78 -16.18 1.74 -3.86
N THR A 79 -16.81 1.84 -5.04
CA THR A 79 -17.78 0.83 -5.52
C THR A 79 -17.16 -0.56 -5.57
N LEU A 80 -15.98 -0.70 -6.18
CA LEU A 80 -15.29 -1.98 -6.31
C LEU A 80 -14.94 -2.56 -4.94
N ASN A 81 -14.42 -1.75 -4.01
CA ASN A 81 -14.03 -2.22 -2.68
C ASN A 81 -15.25 -2.63 -1.84
N THR A 82 -16.37 -1.91 -1.94
CA THR A 82 -17.63 -2.32 -1.28
C THR A 82 -18.17 -3.64 -1.83
N SER A 83 -18.00 -3.91 -3.13
CA SER A 83 -18.52 -5.14 -3.75
C SER A 83 -17.60 -6.36 -3.59
N HIS A 84 -16.29 -6.16 -3.44
CA HIS A 84 -15.30 -7.25 -3.50
C HIS A 84 -14.38 -7.32 -2.28
N GLU A 85 -14.50 -6.39 -1.33
CA GLU A 85 -13.69 -6.34 -0.09
C GLU A 85 -12.17 -6.44 -0.38
N MET A 86 -11.70 -5.73 -1.41
CA MET A 86 -10.33 -5.83 -1.91
C MET A 86 -9.29 -5.43 -0.84
N TRP A 87 -9.63 -4.45 0.00
CA TRP A 87 -8.81 -3.99 1.12
C TRP A 87 -9.66 -3.38 2.24
N PRO A 88 -9.13 -3.30 3.47
CA PRO A 88 -9.82 -2.64 4.59
C PRO A 88 -10.15 -1.18 4.29
N GLY A 89 -11.29 -0.73 4.84
CA GLY A 89 -11.75 0.66 4.77
C GLY A 89 -10.81 1.66 5.45
#